data_AF-A0A2Z6I9W0-F1
#
_entry.id   AF-A0A2Z6I9W0-F1
#
_cell.length_a   1.000
_cell.length_b   1.000
_cell.length_c   1.000
_cell.angle_alpha   90.00
_cell.angle_beta   90.00
_cell.angle_gamma   90.00
#
_symmetry.space_group_name_H-M   'P 1'
#
loop_
_entity.id
_entity.type
_entity.pdbx_description
1 polymer ?
#
loop_
_entity_poly.entity_id
_entity_poly.type
_entity_poly.pdbx_seq_one_letter_code
_entity_poly.pdbx_strand_id
1 'polypeptide(L)'
;MARCGSGCASDCRRSCGHDHGSKAERRPDLLSIEVVEGLLGQACRNMKKRFEAELAGEMSADEHVERTEALVDWLTLTFAGENPHFEDTGEWLPSGLAEYLRETDETLRSGFASDRTVIERAARQFVTETAGALAYFHEHPAEGSVDDFLGFHGARWARRLTGMYEG
;
A
#
# COMPACT_ATOMS: atom_id res chain seq x y z
N MET A 1 -47.75 -60.88 -10.22
CA MET A 1 -48.28 -60.01 -9.15
C MET A 1 -47.89 -58.56 -9.45
N ALA A 2 -48.79 -57.63 -9.18
CA ALA A 2 -48.72 -56.15 -9.21
C ALA A 2 -47.34 -55.53 -8.84
N ARG A 3 -46.91 -54.30 -9.22
CA ARG A 3 -47.58 -53.08 -9.72
C ARG A 3 -46.54 -52.07 -10.27
N CYS A 4 -46.96 -51.19 -11.18
CA CYS A 4 -46.23 -50.06 -11.80
C CYS A 4 -45.93 -48.86 -10.87
N GLY A 5 -45.00 -47.99 -11.32
CA GLY A 5 -45.03 -46.53 -11.11
C GLY A 5 -43.64 -45.88 -10.97
N SER A 6 -43.05 -45.33 -12.06
CA SER A 6 -43.06 -43.89 -12.43
C SER A 6 -41.90 -43.11 -11.76
N GLY A 7 -41.01 -42.35 -12.39
CA GLY A 7 -40.66 -41.88 -13.74
C GLY A 7 -39.19 -41.39 -13.65
N CYS A 8 -38.49 -40.80 -14.61
CA CYS A 8 -38.82 -40.20 -15.88
C CYS A 8 -37.53 -40.34 -16.73
N ALA A 9 -37.66 -40.80 -17.97
CA ALA A 9 -36.59 -40.74 -18.96
C ALA A 9 -36.62 -39.38 -19.64
N SER A 10 -35.53 -38.60 -19.59
CA SER A 10 -35.16 -37.63 -20.65
C SER A 10 -33.71 -37.15 -20.47
N ASP A 11 -32.95 -37.18 -21.56
CA ASP A 11 -31.86 -36.25 -21.89
C ASP A 11 -30.47 -36.41 -21.23
N CYS A 12 -29.76 -37.43 -21.70
CA CYS A 12 -28.34 -37.25 -22.04
C CYS A 12 -28.20 -36.21 -23.17
N ARG A 13 -28.02 -34.92 -22.83
CA ARG A 13 -27.35 -33.88 -23.65
C ARG A 13 -27.44 -32.52 -22.93
N ARG A 14 -26.47 -32.21 -22.06
CA ARG A 14 -25.96 -30.84 -21.80
C ARG A 14 -24.84 -30.86 -20.75
N SER A 15 -23.66 -30.45 -21.20
CA SER A 15 -22.60 -29.80 -20.40
C SER A 15 -22.00 -30.57 -19.22
N CYS A 16 -21.07 -31.49 -19.51
CA CYS A 16 -19.88 -31.60 -18.66
C CYS A 16 -19.09 -30.29 -18.83
N GLY A 17 -19.01 -29.46 -17.80
CA GLY A 17 -18.25 -28.23 -17.86
C GLY A 17 -18.89 -27.12 -17.05
N HIS A 18 -18.87 -27.26 -15.73
CA HIS A 18 -18.84 -26.11 -14.84
C HIS A 18 -18.01 -26.50 -13.63
N ASP A 19 -16.70 -26.60 -13.86
CA ASP A 19 -15.72 -26.33 -12.83
C ASP A 19 -15.93 -24.86 -12.43
N HIS A 20 -16.81 -24.63 -11.46
CA HIS A 20 -16.78 -23.40 -10.69
C HIS A 20 -15.53 -23.48 -9.81
N GLY A 21 -14.36 -23.31 -10.43
CA GLY A 21 -13.17 -22.89 -9.71
C GLY A 21 -13.54 -21.57 -9.06
N SER A 22 -13.84 -21.60 -7.77
CA SER A 22 -13.96 -20.44 -6.92
C SER A 22 -12.65 -19.68 -7.07
N LYS A 23 -12.60 -18.68 -7.98
CA LYS A 23 -11.53 -17.70 -8.00
C LYS A 23 -11.71 -16.94 -6.70
N ALA A 24 -11.08 -17.41 -5.63
CA ALA A 24 -10.89 -16.60 -4.45
C ALA A 24 -10.32 -15.27 -4.94
N GLU A 25 -10.96 -14.17 -4.55
CA GLU A 25 -10.51 -12.84 -4.91
C GLU A 25 -9.07 -12.70 -4.40
N ARG A 26 -8.11 -12.68 -5.33
CA ARG A 26 -6.69 -12.55 -4.99
C ARG A 26 -6.51 -11.19 -4.34
N ARG A 27 -5.80 -11.17 -3.21
CA ARG A 27 -5.46 -9.91 -2.54
C ARG A 27 -4.48 -9.13 -3.44
N PRO A 28 -4.38 -7.80 -3.32
CA PRO A 28 -3.37 -7.06 -4.06
C PRO A 28 -1.96 -7.51 -3.65
N ASP A 29 -1.07 -7.60 -4.63
CA ASP A 29 0.32 -8.02 -4.46
C ASP A 29 1.24 -6.80 -4.27
N LEU A 30 1.99 -6.76 -3.17
CA LEU A 30 2.91 -5.66 -2.86
C LEU A 30 4.22 -5.72 -3.66
N LEU A 31 4.46 -6.78 -4.44
CA LEU A 31 5.51 -6.79 -5.47
C LEU A 31 5.09 -6.04 -6.74
N SER A 32 3.78 -5.83 -6.94
CA SER A 32 3.30 -5.05 -8.09
C SER A 32 3.55 -3.56 -7.87
N ILE A 33 4.40 -2.99 -8.71
CA ILE A 33 4.66 -1.53 -8.71
C ILE A 33 3.38 -0.72 -8.84
N GLU A 34 2.42 -1.16 -9.65
CA GLU A 34 1.14 -0.46 -9.85
C GLU A 34 0.31 -0.44 -8.56
N VAL A 35 0.32 -1.53 -7.80
CA VAL A 35 -0.38 -1.62 -6.50
C VAL A 35 0.26 -0.66 -5.50
N VAL A 36 1.59 -0.65 -5.41
CA VAL A 36 2.31 0.21 -4.46
C VAL A 36 2.22 1.68 -4.87
N GLU A 37 2.33 2.01 -6.16
CA GLU A 37 2.11 3.38 -6.67
C GLU A 37 0.70 3.88 -6.37
N GLY A 38 -0.33 3.04 -6.58
CA GLY A 38 -1.71 3.38 -6.25
C GLY A 38 -1.91 3.63 -4.76
N LEU A 39 -1.33 2.77 -3.92
CA LEU A 39 -1.36 2.86 -2.46
C LEU A 39 -0.70 4.14 -1.95
N LEU A 40 0.54 4.40 -2.34
CA LEU A 40 1.29 5.58 -1.89
C LEU A 40 0.70 6.87 -2.48
N GLY A 41 0.24 6.85 -3.73
CA GLY A 41 -0.48 7.96 -4.33
C GLY A 41 -1.76 8.31 -3.56
N GLN A 42 -2.49 7.30 -3.08
CA GLN A 42 -3.66 7.53 -2.22
C GLN A 42 -3.27 8.09 -0.85
N ALA A 43 -2.16 7.61 -0.26
CA ALA A 43 -1.63 8.16 0.98
C ALA A 43 -1.28 9.65 0.82
N CYS A 44 -0.56 10.03 -0.24
CA CYS A 44 -0.25 11.43 -0.57
C CYS A 44 -1.52 12.28 -0.69
N ARG A 45 -2.53 11.81 -1.45
CA ARG A 45 -3.82 12.53 -1.60
C ARG A 45 -4.55 12.70 -0.26
N ASN A 46 -4.54 11.68 0.59
CA ASN A 46 -5.17 11.74 1.90
C ASN A 46 -4.41 12.68 2.85
N MET A 47 -3.09 12.77 2.76
CA MET A 47 -2.29 13.75 3.50
C MET A 47 -2.60 15.16 3.04
N LYS A 48 -2.61 15.42 1.72
CA LYS A 48 -2.98 16.73 1.16
C LYS A 48 -4.35 17.20 1.66
N LYS A 49 -5.37 16.34 1.59
CA LYS A 49 -6.72 16.65 2.07
C LYS A 49 -6.77 17.00 3.55
N ARG A 50 -6.01 16.28 4.39
CA ARG A 50 -5.95 16.56 5.84
C ARG A 50 -5.26 17.88 6.13
N PHE A 51 -4.17 18.15 5.43
CA PHE A 51 -3.45 19.41 5.52
C PHE A 51 -4.34 20.60 5.13
N GLU A 52 -5.08 20.50 4.01
CA GLU A 52 -6.04 21.51 3.59
C GLU A 52 -7.19 21.70 4.60
N ALA A 53 -7.71 20.60 5.17
CA ALA A 53 -8.76 20.64 6.18
C ALA A 53 -8.29 21.30 7.49
N GLU A 54 -7.04 21.04 7.92
CA GLU A 54 -6.45 21.71 9.08
C GLU A 54 -6.33 23.22 8.84
N LEU A 55 -5.81 23.63 7.67
CA LEU A 55 -5.70 25.04 7.30
C LEU A 55 -7.08 25.74 7.25
N ALA A 56 -8.12 25.03 6.82
CA ALA A 56 -9.49 25.52 6.81
C ALA A 56 -10.15 25.56 8.20
N GLY A 57 -9.50 25.00 9.24
CA GLY A 57 -10.06 24.86 10.58
C GLY A 57 -11.13 23.77 10.70
N GLU A 58 -11.24 22.89 9.70
CA GLU A 58 -12.17 21.76 9.66
C GLU A 58 -11.60 20.51 10.37
N MET A 59 -10.29 20.48 10.60
CA MET A 59 -9.56 19.45 11.35
C MET A 59 -8.66 20.13 12.40
N SER A 60 -8.55 19.55 13.60
CA SER A 60 -7.62 20.04 14.61
C SER A 60 -6.19 19.55 14.35
N ALA A 61 -5.20 20.28 14.85
CA ALA A 61 -3.80 19.86 14.77
C ALA A 61 -3.56 18.49 15.45
N ASP A 62 -4.20 18.26 16.60
CA ASP A 62 -4.10 16.98 17.32
C ASP A 62 -4.67 15.81 16.49
N GLU A 63 -5.83 16.02 15.84
CA GLU A 63 -6.40 15.00 14.95
C GLU A 63 -5.47 14.77 13.74
N HIS A 64 -4.90 15.82 13.16
CA HIS A 64 -3.97 15.65 12.04
C HIS A 64 -2.74 14.81 12.46
N VAL A 65 -2.15 15.08 13.62
CA VAL A 65 -1.03 14.30 14.17
C VAL A 65 -1.43 12.84 14.38
N GLU A 66 -2.59 12.58 15.01
CA GLU A 66 -3.09 11.22 15.23
C GLU A 66 -3.26 10.45 13.91
N ARG A 67 -3.88 11.07 12.90
CA ARG A 67 -4.07 10.45 11.59
C ARG A 67 -2.74 10.21 10.87
N THR A 68 -1.74 11.05 11.11
CA THR A 68 -0.41 10.93 10.51
C THR A 68 0.35 9.75 11.12
N GLU A 69 0.33 9.59 12.45
CA GLU A 69 0.90 8.41 13.11
C GLU A 69 0.16 7.13 12.71
N ALA A 70 -1.17 7.16 12.63
CA ALA A 70 -1.95 6.01 12.15
C ALA A 70 -1.59 5.60 10.71
N LEU A 71 -1.20 6.55 9.85
CA LEU A 71 -0.70 6.25 8.50
C LEU A 71 0.68 5.59 8.55
N VAL A 72 1.60 6.07 9.40
CA VAL A 72 2.91 5.44 9.59
C VAL A 72 2.75 4.01 10.07
N ASP A 73 1.90 3.77 11.07
CA ASP A 73 1.61 2.43 11.58
C ASP A 73 1.03 1.52 10.50
N TRP A 74 0.06 2.02 9.73
CA TRP A 74 -0.56 1.24 8.67
C TRP A 74 0.42 0.87 7.55
N LEU A 75 1.27 1.81 7.12
CA LEU A 75 2.33 1.55 6.15
C LEU A 75 3.34 0.54 6.70
N THR A 76 3.71 0.68 7.97
CA THR A 76 4.63 -0.24 8.65
C THR A 76 4.06 -1.66 8.67
N LEU A 77 2.81 -1.84 9.09
CA LEU A 77 2.14 -3.15 9.06
C LEU A 77 2.08 -3.73 7.65
N THR A 78 1.84 -2.87 6.66
CA THR A 78 1.75 -3.28 5.25
C THR A 78 3.07 -3.83 4.74
N PHE A 79 4.15 -3.06 4.87
CA PHE A 79 5.46 -3.45 4.36
C PHE A 79 6.22 -4.40 5.30
N ALA A 80 5.74 -4.59 6.54
CA ALA A 80 6.20 -5.67 7.42
C ALA A 80 5.58 -7.04 7.07
N GLY A 81 4.67 -7.11 6.09
CA GLY A 81 3.96 -8.35 5.73
C GLY A 81 2.88 -8.75 6.73
N GLU A 82 2.47 -7.82 7.61
CA GLU A 82 1.50 -8.08 8.69
C GLU A 82 0.07 -7.62 8.35
N ASN A 83 -0.10 -6.91 7.23
CA ASN A 83 -1.40 -6.40 6.80
C ASN A 83 -2.20 -7.48 6.04
N PRO A 84 -3.33 -7.97 6.59
CA PRO A 84 -4.10 -9.06 5.97
C PRO A 84 -4.78 -8.67 4.66
N HIS A 85 -4.83 -7.39 4.30
CA HIS A 85 -5.43 -6.93 3.05
C HIS A 85 -4.58 -7.23 1.82
N PHE A 86 -3.30 -7.60 1.97
CA PHE A 86 -2.36 -7.85 0.87
C PHE A 86 -1.90 -9.31 0.81
N GLU A 87 -1.38 -9.75 -0.34
CA GLU A 87 -0.81 -11.09 -0.51
C GLU A 87 0.49 -11.28 0.31
N ASP A 88 0.78 -12.53 0.63
CA ASP A 88 2.06 -12.94 1.21
C ASP A 88 3.14 -12.82 0.12
N THR A 89 4.06 -11.88 0.30
CA THR A 89 5.10 -11.53 -0.67
C THR A 89 6.36 -12.39 -0.58
N GLY A 90 6.30 -13.53 0.13
CA GLY A 90 7.38 -14.52 0.17
C GLY A 90 8.67 -13.94 0.73
N GLU A 91 9.77 -14.05 -0.04
CA GLU A 91 11.11 -13.66 0.40
C GLU A 91 11.33 -12.14 0.46
N TRP A 92 10.46 -11.33 -0.15
CA TRP A 92 10.64 -9.88 -0.19
C TRP A 92 10.25 -9.18 1.11
N LEU A 93 9.04 -9.36 1.63
CA LEU A 93 8.62 -8.74 2.90
C LEU A 93 8.67 -9.75 4.06
N PRO A 94 9.09 -9.33 5.27
CA PRO A 94 9.69 -8.03 5.58
C PRO A 94 11.20 -7.98 5.28
N SER A 95 11.89 -9.11 5.26
CA SER A 95 13.35 -9.15 5.40
C SER A 95 14.11 -8.68 4.16
N GLY A 96 13.71 -9.11 2.96
CA GLY A 96 14.36 -8.66 1.71
C GLY A 96 14.26 -7.14 1.52
N LEU A 97 13.10 -6.55 1.78
CA LEU A 97 12.90 -5.11 1.76
C LEU A 97 13.76 -4.40 2.82
N ALA A 98 13.78 -4.91 4.05
CA ALA A 98 14.57 -4.28 5.12
C ALA A 98 16.07 -4.35 4.84
N GLU A 99 16.57 -5.45 4.29
CA GLU A 99 17.95 -5.58 3.82
C GLU A 99 18.25 -4.56 2.71
N TYR A 100 17.42 -4.52 1.67
CA TYR A 100 17.54 -3.55 0.58
C TYR A 100 17.53 -2.08 1.07
N LEU A 101 16.65 -1.73 2.02
CA LEU A 101 16.58 -0.39 2.60
C LEU A 101 17.85 -0.05 3.40
N ARG A 102 18.41 -1.01 4.15
CA ARG A 102 19.71 -0.82 4.83
C ARG A 102 20.82 -0.63 3.81
N GLU A 103 20.81 -1.33 2.70
CA GLU A 103 21.85 -1.22 1.67
C GLU A 103 21.78 0.10 0.91
N THR A 104 20.57 0.61 0.65
CA THR A 104 20.35 1.77 -0.21
C THR A 104 20.11 3.09 0.52
N ASP A 105 19.83 3.07 1.83
CA ASP A 105 19.69 4.28 2.64
C ASP A 105 20.60 4.27 3.86
N GLU A 106 21.59 5.18 3.89
CA GLU A 106 22.44 5.33 5.06
C GLU A 106 21.67 5.84 6.29
N THR A 107 20.60 6.62 6.10
CA THR A 107 19.81 7.14 7.23
C THR A 107 18.99 6.05 7.92
N LEU A 108 18.67 4.98 7.19
CA LEU A 108 17.96 3.82 7.72
C LEU A 108 18.90 2.78 8.31
N ARG A 109 20.21 2.84 8.00
CA ARG A 109 21.23 1.98 8.61
C ARG A 109 21.32 2.22 10.10
N SER A 110 21.00 1.18 10.86
CA SER A 110 21.30 1.12 12.29
C SER A 110 21.63 -0.33 12.62
N GLY A 111 22.83 -0.54 13.15
CA GLY A 111 23.48 -1.87 13.18
C GLY A 111 22.68 -2.97 13.88
N PHE A 112 21.75 -2.63 14.78
CA PHE A 112 20.93 -3.58 15.52
C PHE A 112 19.41 -3.37 15.34
N ALA A 113 18.98 -2.55 14.37
CA ALA A 113 17.56 -2.33 14.13
C ALA A 113 16.92 -3.59 13.53
N SER A 114 15.78 -4.00 14.09
CA SER A 114 14.94 -5.07 13.51
C SER A 114 14.43 -4.68 12.12
N ASP A 115 14.04 -5.66 11.30
CA ASP A 115 13.47 -5.40 9.97
C ASP A 115 12.25 -4.48 10.05
N ARG A 116 11.36 -4.75 11.01
CA ARG A 116 10.20 -3.92 11.29
C ARG A 116 10.59 -2.47 11.62
N THR A 117 11.65 -2.26 12.41
CA THR A 117 12.13 -0.91 12.74
C THR A 117 12.67 -0.17 11.52
N VAL A 118 13.36 -0.87 10.61
CA VAL A 118 13.83 -0.26 9.35
C VAL A 118 12.65 0.15 8.48
N ILE A 119 11.64 -0.71 8.37
CA ILE A 119 10.41 -0.45 7.61
C ILE A 119 9.63 0.72 8.22
N GLU A 120 9.49 0.77 9.55
CA GLU A 120 8.83 1.89 10.24
C GLU A 120 9.52 3.22 9.95
N ARG A 121 10.86 3.25 9.98
CA ARG A 121 11.64 4.46 9.65
C ARG A 121 11.43 4.88 8.20
N ALA A 122 11.40 3.93 7.27
CA ALA A 122 11.10 4.21 5.86
C ALA A 122 9.69 4.79 5.70
N ALA A 123 8.68 4.22 6.36
CA ALA A 123 7.31 4.74 6.36
C ALA A 123 7.25 6.17 6.94
N ARG A 124 7.94 6.41 8.07
CA ARG A 124 8.02 7.72 8.71
C ARG A 124 8.75 8.74 7.83
N GLN A 125 9.78 8.33 7.12
CA GLN A 125 10.50 9.18 6.18
C GLN A 125 9.60 9.60 5.00
N PHE A 126 8.89 8.66 4.36
CA PHE A 126 7.90 8.96 3.33
C PHE A 126 6.86 9.99 3.80
N VAL A 127 6.29 9.77 5.00
CA VAL A 127 5.30 10.68 5.60
C VAL A 127 5.91 12.05 5.90
N THR A 128 7.11 12.11 6.48
CA THR A 128 7.78 13.37 6.81
C THR A 128 8.12 14.18 5.56
N GLU A 129 8.65 13.53 4.53
CA GLU A 129 8.95 14.18 3.25
C GLU A 129 7.68 14.71 2.57
N THR A 130 6.58 13.95 2.63
CA THR A 130 5.27 14.37 2.11
C THR A 130 4.72 15.57 2.87
N ALA A 131 4.73 15.54 4.20
CA ALA A 131 4.26 16.64 5.04
C ALA A 131 5.10 17.92 4.85
N GLY A 132 6.43 17.77 4.76
CA GLY A 132 7.34 18.88 4.48
C GLY A 132 7.07 19.53 3.13
N ALA A 133 6.79 18.75 2.09
CA ALA A 133 6.44 19.29 0.78
C ALA A 133 5.09 20.03 0.79
N LEU A 134 4.08 19.51 1.49
CA LEU A 134 2.78 20.18 1.63
C LEU A 134 2.93 21.55 2.29
N ALA A 135 3.68 21.63 3.39
CA ALA A 135 3.99 22.89 4.07
C ALA A 135 4.79 23.84 3.16
N TYR A 136 5.82 23.34 2.49
CA TYR A 136 6.65 24.13 1.58
C TYR A 136 5.85 24.79 0.47
N PHE A 137 5.05 24.03 -0.28
CA PHE A 137 4.28 24.55 -1.41
C PHE A 137 3.11 25.44 -0.96
N HIS A 138 2.61 25.26 0.26
CA HIS A 138 1.65 26.19 0.86
C HIS A 138 2.26 27.57 1.08
N GLU A 139 3.49 27.62 1.60
CA GLU A 139 4.23 28.86 1.82
C GLU A 139 4.79 29.45 0.51
N HIS A 140 5.07 28.60 -0.49
CA HIS A 140 5.74 28.96 -1.75
C HIS A 140 4.95 28.54 -3.00
N PRO A 141 3.70 29.01 -3.19
CA PRO A 141 2.81 28.54 -4.27
C PRO A 141 3.29 28.89 -5.68
N ALA A 142 4.25 29.81 -5.82
CA ALA A 142 4.81 30.20 -7.12
C ALA A 142 5.94 29.27 -7.60
N GLU A 143 6.46 28.38 -6.75
CA GLU A 143 7.64 27.57 -7.04
C GLU A 143 7.35 26.24 -7.71
N GLY A 144 6.09 25.85 -7.82
CA GLY A 144 5.69 24.66 -8.56
C GLY A 144 4.34 24.09 -8.15
N SER A 145 4.07 22.88 -8.66
CA SER A 145 2.86 22.13 -8.38
C SER A 145 3.13 21.09 -7.30
N VAL A 146 2.42 21.20 -6.18
CA VAL A 146 2.45 20.18 -5.12
C VAL A 146 1.93 18.83 -5.65
N ASP A 147 0.98 18.83 -6.58
CA ASP A 147 0.44 17.60 -7.14
C ASP A 147 1.47 16.86 -8.02
N ASP A 148 2.28 17.61 -8.77
CA ASP A 148 3.36 17.03 -9.57
C ASP A 148 4.44 16.43 -8.66
N PHE A 149 4.79 17.16 -7.58
CA PHE A 149 5.72 16.63 -6.57
C PHE A 149 5.17 15.35 -5.94
N LEU A 150 3.92 15.35 -5.47
CA LEU A 150 3.33 14.18 -4.81
C LEU A 150 3.22 12.97 -5.73
N GLY A 151 2.93 13.19 -7.03
CA GLY A 151 2.92 12.14 -8.04
C GLY A 151 4.30 11.51 -8.23
N PHE A 152 5.34 12.34 -8.43
CA PHE A 152 6.72 11.86 -8.55
C PHE A 152 7.21 11.19 -7.26
N HIS A 153 6.91 11.79 -6.11
CA HIS A 153 7.31 11.30 -4.79
C HIS A 153 6.73 9.92 -4.49
N GLY A 154 5.43 9.72 -4.73
CA GLY A 154 4.77 8.43 -4.56
C GLY A 154 5.36 7.36 -5.48
N ALA A 155 5.58 7.68 -6.76
CA ALA A 155 6.18 6.73 -7.71
C ALA A 155 7.63 6.37 -7.36
N ARG A 156 8.43 7.34 -6.91
CA ARG A 156 9.81 7.11 -6.43
C ARG A 156 9.82 6.14 -5.24
N TRP A 157 8.98 6.39 -4.25
CA TRP A 157 8.88 5.51 -3.08
C TRP A 157 8.31 4.14 -3.44
N ALA A 158 7.39 4.04 -4.40
CA ALA A 158 6.88 2.76 -4.85
C ALA A 158 7.99 1.88 -5.44
N ARG A 159 8.82 2.42 -6.35
CA ARG A 159 10.00 1.72 -6.89
C ARG A 159 10.96 1.29 -5.80
N ARG A 160 11.13 2.13 -4.78
CA ARG A 160 11.96 1.82 -3.62
C ARG A 160 11.43 0.62 -2.85
N LEU A 161 10.14 0.59 -2.55
CA LEU A 161 9.52 -0.43 -1.69
C LEU A 161 9.28 -1.76 -2.43
N THR A 162 9.29 -1.76 -3.76
CA THR A 162 9.22 -2.98 -4.59
C THR A 162 10.59 -3.48 -5.05
N GLY A 163 11.68 -2.80 -4.69
CA GLY A 163 13.04 -3.17 -5.12
C GLY A 163 13.32 -2.92 -6.62
N MET A 164 12.46 -2.16 -7.30
CA MET A 164 12.55 -1.87 -8.74
C MET A 164 13.39 -0.62 -9.07
N TYR A 165 14.44 -0.33 -8.30
CA TYR A 165 15.37 0.73 -8.68
C TYR A 165 16.30 0.26 -9.80
N GLU A 166 15.98 0.63 -11.04
CA GLU A 166 17.01 0.82 -12.07
C GLU A 166 17.70 2.16 -11.77
N GLY A 167 19.03 2.14 -11.71
CA GLY A 167 19.87 3.27 -11.30
C GLY A 167 19.86 4.48 -12.23
#